data_AF-A0A660V3D0-F1
#
_entry.id   AF-A0A660V3D0-F1
#
_cell.length_a   1.000
_cell.length_b   1.000
_cell.length_c   1.000
_cell.angle_alpha   90.00
_cell.angle_beta   90.00
_cell.angle_gamma   90.00
#
_symmetry.space_group_name_H-M   'P 1'
#
loop_
_entity.id
_entity.type
_entity.pdbx_description
1 polymer ?
#
loop_
_entity_poly.entity_id
_entity_poly.type
_entity_poly.pdbx_seq_one_letter_code
_entity_poly.pdbx_strand_id
1 'polypeptide(L)'
;MKSHSSLFSGKRRFAKGMTLIEVVIAGAIMMVPISAILVLLIGGQRYWLESYNLSNRQIEIDGHAVAAIFDRIGRKSDYNNCEISRIIKSNREMVSGEIVEFRYWGNRRMRFGSGRGQSNKGFGTEATEYARFYLDRQSRKLMVDYGSYPHGARRSAGRSVAIADNVTDVEFSRSRFNKIGHGSVRMKLTLTDPDDGKMITIMAATLMRN
;
A
#
# COMPACT_ATOMS: atom_id res chain seq x y z
N MET A 1 84.17 -41.50 14.59
CA MET A 1 82.84 -40.97 15.01
C MET A 1 82.24 -40.21 13.84
N LYS A 2 80.95 -40.47 13.56
CA LYS A 2 80.11 -39.90 12.49
C LYS A 2 79.89 -38.38 12.69
N SER A 3 79.75 -37.61 11.61
CA SER A 3 78.74 -36.54 11.46
C SER A 3 78.84 -35.90 10.06
N HIS A 4 78.08 -36.39 9.09
CA HIS A 4 76.92 -35.72 8.47
C HIS A 4 77.22 -34.48 7.60
N SER A 5 77.42 -34.77 6.31
CA SER A 5 77.25 -33.85 5.19
C SER A 5 75.75 -33.58 4.94
N SER A 6 75.30 -32.35 5.18
CA SER A 6 73.97 -31.88 4.78
C SER A 6 74.02 -31.34 3.35
N LEU A 7 73.61 -32.20 2.41
CA LEU A 7 73.30 -31.86 1.02
C LEU A 7 72.08 -30.94 0.98
N PHE A 8 72.29 -29.62 0.97
CA PHE A 8 71.29 -28.66 0.52
C PHE A 8 71.11 -28.81 -0.99
N SER A 9 70.22 -29.73 -1.38
CA SER A 9 69.69 -29.83 -2.73
C SER A 9 68.79 -28.62 -3.01
N GLY A 10 69.43 -27.54 -3.47
CA GLY A 10 68.75 -26.38 -4.03
C GLY A 10 68.07 -26.77 -5.34
N LYS A 11 66.80 -27.20 -5.27
CA LYS A 11 65.93 -27.27 -6.45
C LYS A 11 65.74 -25.85 -6.98
N ARG A 12 66.62 -25.43 -7.91
CA ARG A 12 66.40 -24.24 -8.73
C ARG A 12 65.09 -24.45 -9.47
N ARG A 13 64.04 -23.72 -9.05
CA ARG A 13 62.80 -23.63 -9.82
C ARG A 13 63.18 -22.96 -11.13
N PHE A 14 63.21 -23.75 -12.22
CA PHE A 14 63.33 -23.20 -13.56
C PHE A 14 62.18 -22.22 -13.75
N ALA A 15 62.51 -20.93 -13.85
CA ALA A 15 61.60 -19.93 -14.36
C ALA A 15 61.37 -20.25 -15.84
N LYS A 16 60.38 -21.11 -16.12
CA LYS A 16 59.89 -21.32 -17.48
C LYS A 16 59.24 -20.01 -17.90
N GLY A 17 59.83 -19.33 -18.88
CA GLY A 17 59.21 -18.16 -19.51
C GLY A 17 57.87 -18.57 -20.12
N MET A 18 56.83 -17.77 -19.89
CA MET A 18 55.54 -17.96 -20.57
C MET A 18 55.73 -17.76 -22.06
N THR A 19 55.17 -18.66 -22.85
CA THR A 19 55.15 -18.50 -24.31
C THR A 19 54.05 -17.50 -24.70
N LEU A 20 54.26 -16.71 -25.75
CA LEU A 20 53.28 -15.72 -26.22
C LEU A 20 51.90 -16.35 -26.46
N ILE A 21 51.87 -17.57 -26.99
CA ILE A 21 50.63 -18.30 -27.28
C ILE A 21 49.86 -18.68 -26.01
N GLU A 22 50.55 -18.99 -24.92
CA GLU A 22 49.93 -19.31 -23.63
C GLU A 22 49.24 -18.09 -23.02
N VAL A 23 49.85 -16.90 -23.18
CA VAL A 23 49.23 -15.63 -22.77
C VAL A 23 47.98 -15.32 -23.59
N VAL A 24 48.02 -15.56 -24.91
CA VAL A 24 46.86 -15.34 -25.79
C VAL A 24 45.71 -16.30 -25.44
N ILE A 25 46.01 -17.59 -25.22
CA ILE A 25 45.01 -18.59 -24.83
C ILE A 25 44.40 -18.24 -23.46
N ALA A 26 45.24 -17.86 -22.49
CA ALA A 26 44.76 -17.44 -21.18
C ALA A 26 43.86 -16.19 -21.25
N GLY A 27 44.23 -15.21 -22.09
CA GLY A 27 43.41 -14.03 -22.34
C GLY A 27 42.05 -14.36 -22.97
N ALA A 28 42.02 -15.28 -23.94
CA ALA A 28 40.78 -15.71 -24.59
C ALA A 28 39.85 -16.43 -23.61
N ILE A 29 40.40 -17.30 -22.74
CA ILE A 29 39.62 -17.99 -21.70
C ILE A 29 39.05 -16.99 -20.68
N MET A 30 39.79 -15.94 -20.33
CA MET A 30 39.34 -14.90 -19.40
C MET A 30 38.21 -14.01 -19.95
N MET A 31 38.09 -13.85 -21.28
CA MET A 31 37.01 -13.06 -21.89
C MET A 31 35.62 -13.67 -21.66
N VAL A 32 35.51 -14.99 -21.55
CA VAL A 32 34.23 -15.70 -21.36
C VAL A 32 33.55 -15.31 -20.04
N PRO A 33 34.18 -15.46 -18.85
CA PRO A 33 33.56 -15.07 -17.59
C PRO A 33 33.32 -13.55 -17.50
N ILE A 34 34.22 -12.72 -18.05
CA ILE A 34 34.02 -11.26 -18.07
C ILE A 34 32.75 -10.91 -18.84
N SER A 35 32.57 -11.49 -20.02
CA SER A 35 31.38 -11.26 -20.86
C SER A 35 30.11 -11.72 -20.15
N ALA A 36 30.15 -12.89 -19.48
CA ALA A 36 29.02 -13.39 -18.69
C ALA A 36 28.63 -12.44 -17.55
N ILE A 37 29.61 -11.91 -16.80
CA ILE A 37 29.38 -10.93 -15.74
C ILE A 37 28.76 -9.64 -16.32
N LEU A 38 29.24 -9.20 -17.47
CA LEU A 38 28.77 -7.98 -18.12
C LEU A 38 27.30 -8.10 -18.55
N VAL A 39 26.92 -9.24 -19.13
CA VAL A 39 25.51 -9.53 -19.47
C VAL A 39 24.64 -9.57 -18.22
N LEU A 40 25.10 -10.20 -17.14
CA LEU A 40 24.37 -10.24 -15.87
C LEU A 40 24.20 -8.86 -15.24
N LEU A 41 25.23 -8.01 -15.28
CA LEU A 41 25.15 -6.64 -14.77
C LEU A 41 24.15 -5.79 -15.57
N ILE A 42 24.20 -5.85 -16.91
CA ILE A 42 23.27 -5.10 -17.75
C ILE A 42 21.83 -5.57 -17.54
N GLY A 43 21.62 -6.89 -17.48
CA GLY A 43 20.30 -7.47 -17.21
C GLY A 43 19.79 -7.08 -15.82
N GLY A 44 20.61 -7.26 -14.80
CA GLY A 44 20.28 -6.94 -13.41
C GLY A 44 19.93 -5.46 -13.22
N GLN A 45 20.69 -4.55 -13.83
CA GLN A 45 20.42 -3.11 -13.74
C GLN A 45 19.06 -2.74 -14.36
N ARG A 46 18.70 -3.33 -15.50
CA ARG A 46 17.40 -3.08 -16.15
C ARG A 46 16.23 -3.60 -15.30
N TYR A 47 16.32 -4.82 -14.81
CA TYR A 47 15.29 -5.41 -13.96
C TYR A 47 15.14 -4.65 -12.64
N TRP A 48 16.26 -4.23 -12.03
CA TRP A 48 16.22 -3.44 -10.82
C TRP A 48 15.58 -2.07 -11.05
N LEU A 49 15.92 -1.39 -12.14
CA LEU A 49 15.32 -0.10 -12.49
C LEU A 49 13.82 -0.24 -12.77
N GLU A 50 13.40 -1.29 -13.48
CA GLU A 50 11.98 -1.57 -13.72
C GLU A 50 11.24 -1.84 -12.41
N SER A 51 11.79 -2.68 -11.54
CA SER A 51 11.21 -2.97 -10.21
C SER A 51 11.15 -1.72 -9.33
N TYR A 52 12.20 -0.90 -9.34
CA TYR A 52 12.25 0.37 -8.61
C TYR A 52 11.18 1.33 -9.12
N ASN A 53 11.07 1.48 -10.44
CA ASN A 53 10.08 2.33 -11.07
C ASN A 53 8.65 1.83 -10.82
N LEU A 54 8.42 0.51 -10.71
CA LEU A 54 7.14 -0.07 -10.34
C LEU A 54 6.78 0.23 -8.88
N SER A 55 7.71 -0.01 -7.94
CA SER A 55 7.48 0.22 -6.51
C SER A 55 7.36 1.69 -6.12
N ASN A 56 7.95 2.59 -6.91
CA ASN A 56 7.90 4.03 -6.66
C ASN A 56 6.82 4.74 -7.50
N ARG A 57 5.88 3.99 -8.09
CA ARG A 57 4.75 4.61 -8.78
C ARG A 57 3.85 5.31 -7.79
N GLN A 58 3.40 6.50 -8.18
CA GLN A 58 2.46 7.28 -7.37
C GLN A 58 1.19 6.48 -7.05
N ILE A 59 0.70 5.68 -8.01
CA ILE A 59 -0.50 4.85 -7.80
C ILE A 59 -0.32 3.81 -6.68
N GLU A 60 0.86 3.20 -6.51
CA GLU A 60 1.09 2.26 -5.41
C GLU A 60 1.15 2.97 -4.06
N ILE A 61 1.83 4.11 -4.00
CA ILE A 61 1.93 4.95 -2.81
C ILE A 61 0.54 5.43 -2.38
N ASP A 62 -0.24 5.97 -3.32
CA ASP A 62 -1.63 6.41 -3.09
C ASP A 62 -2.51 5.24 -2.65
N GLY A 63 -2.39 4.10 -3.31
CA GLY A 63 -3.11 2.88 -2.96
C GLY A 63 -2.89 2.44 -1.51
N HIS A 64 -1.63 2.43 -1.06
CA HIS A 64 -1.28 2.12 0.32
C HIS A 64 -1.74 3.20 1.31
N ALA A 65 -1.61 4.48 0.95
CA ALA A 65 -2.09 5.58 1.77
C ALA A 65 -3.61 5.51 1.97
N VAL A 66 -4.37 5.25 0.91
CA VAL A 66 -5.83 5.04 0.99
C VAL A 66 -6.16 3.87 1.91
N ALA A 67 -5.49 2.72 1.74
CA ALA A 67 -5.73 1.54 2.58
C ALA A 67 -5.48 1.85 4.07
N ALA A 68 -4.41 2.59 4.38
CA ALA A 68 -4.10 3.00 5.74
C ALA A 68 -5.12 4.00 6.33
N ILE A 69 -5.55 4.99 5.54
CA ILE A 69 -6.59 5.96 5.95
C ILE A 69 -7.92 5.24 6.19
N PHE A 70 -8.29 4.32 5.28
CA PHE A 70 -9.48 3.50 5.37
C PHE A 70 -9.49 2.63 6.62
N ASP A 71 -8.42 1.89 6.90
CA ASP A 71 -8.28 1.08 8.12
C ASP A 71 -8.33 1.94 9.39
N ARG A 72 -7.61 3.07 9.39
CA ARG A 72 -7.57 3.99 10.54
C ARG A 72 -8.95 4.55 10.88
N ILE A 73 -9.76 4.88 9.88
CA ILE A 73 -11.12 5.42 10.09
C ILE A 73 -12.08 4.28 10.45
N GLY A 74 -12.01 3.16 9.74
CA GLY A 74 -12.87 2.01 9.97
C GLY A 74 -12.76 1.46 11.39
N ARG A 75 -11.55 1.38 11.95
CA ARG A 75 -11.31 0.96 13.35
C ARG A 75 -11.90 1.88 14.41
N LYS A 76 -12.24 3.12 14.07
CA LYS A 76 -12.90 4.07 14.99
C LYS A 76 -14.42 3.97 14.96
N SER A 77 -14.96 3.35 13.91
CA SER A 77 -16.39 3.17 13.71
C SER A 77 -16.83 1.83 14.29
N ASP A 78 -18.05 1.80 14.81
CA ASP A 78 -18.71 0.57 15.19
C ASP A 78 -19.50 0.00 13.99
N TYR A 79 -19.82 -1.28 14.06
CA TYR A 79 -20.54 -1.99 13.00
C TYR A 79 -21.89 -1.35 12.61
N ASN A 80 -22.65 -0.90 13.61
CA ASN A 80 -23.96 -0.24 13.42
C ASN A 80 -23.84 1.20 12.91
N ASN A 81 -22.64 1.77 13.02
CA ASN A 81 -22.31 3.14 12.65
C ASN A 81 -21.67 3.23 11.26
N CYS A 82 -21.85 2.20 10.44
CA CYS A 82 -21.40 2.19 9.06
C CYS A 82 -22.53 1.93 8.08
N GLU A 83 -22.55 2.76 7.04
CA GLU A 83 -23.56 2.74 6.00
C GLU A 83 -22.88 2.66 4.64
N ILE A 84 -23.31 1.71 3.81
CA ILE A 84 -22.90 1.63 2.41
C ILE A 84 -24.06 2.12 1.57
N SER A 85 -23.80 3.10 0.71
CA SER A 85 -24.79 3.73 -0.16
C SER A 85 -24.42 3.51 -1.63
N ARG A 86 -25.38 3.78 -2.53
CA ARG A 86 -25.31 3.45 -3.96
C ARG A 86 -24.97 1.96 -4.15
N ILE A 87 -25.91 1.12 -3.71
CA ILE A 87 -25.75 -0.32 -3.67
C ILE A 87 -25.64 -0.88 -5.09
N ILE A 88 -24.53 -1.56 -5.38
CA ILE A 88 -24.31 -2.30 -6.62
C ILE A 88 -24.90 -3.70 -6.50
N LYS A 89 -24.64 -4.36 -5.36
CA LYS A 89 -25.05 -5.73 -5.10
C LYS A 89 -25.47 -5.88 -3.64
N SER A 90 -26.60 -6.53 -3.40
CA SER A 90 -27.05 -6.83 -2.04
C SER A 90 -27.62 -8.24 -1.98
N ASN A 91 -27.14 -9.01 -1.02
CA ASN A 91 -27.68 -10.31 -0.65
C ASN A 91 -27.84 -10.36 0.88
N ARG A 92 -28.43 -11.45 1.42
CA ARG A 92 -28.67 -11.64 2.87
C ARG A 92 -27.42 -11.45 3.73
N GLU A 93 -26.24 -11.73 3.17
CA GLU A 93 -24.96 -11.75 3.90
C GLU A 93 -23.98 -10.65 3.46
N MET A 94 -24.20 -9.98 2.34
CA MET A 94 -23.23 -9.05 1.76
C MET A 94 -23.93 -7.88 1.09
N VAL A 95 -23.49 -6.66 1.41
CA VAL A 95 -23.92 -5.44 0.74
C VAL A 95 -22.69 -4.76 0.15
N SER A 96 -22.70 -4.52 -1.15
CA SER A 96 -21.68 -3.78 -1.91
C SER A 96 -22.25 -2.47 -2.46
N GLY A 97 -21.46 -1.41 -2.49
CA GLY A 97 -21.81 -0.12 -3.08
C GLY A 97 -20.58 0.74 -3.36
N GLU A 98 -20.81 1.91 -3.96
CA GLU A 98 -19.73 2.83 -4.37
C GLU A 98 -19.35 3.86 -3.30
N ILE A 99 -20.16 3.96 -2.24
CA ILE A 99 -19.98 4.95 -1.18
C ILE A 99 -20.04 4.23 0.16
N VAL A 100 -19.12 4.56 1.07
CA VAL A 100 -19.18 4.13 2.46
C VAL A 100 -19.04 5.31 3.41
N GLU A 101 -19.93 5.38 4.38
CA GLU A 101 -19.88 6.31 5.49
C GLU A 101 -19.55 5.55 6.78
N PHE A 102 -18.51 6.01 7.46
CA PHE A 102 -18.15 5.58 8.80
C PHE A 102 -18.51 6.68 9.78
N ARG A 103 -19.27 6.36 10.81
CA ARG A 103 -19.61 7.26 11.91
C ARG A 103 -18.80 6.85 13.13
N TYR A 104 -18.12 7.80 13.74
CA TYR A 104 -17.18 7.49 14.81
C TYR A 104 -17.18 8.58 15.89
N TRP A 105 -16.56 8.26 17.02
CA TRP A 105 -16.35 9.20 18.12
C TRP A 105 -15.04 9.95 17.91
N GLY A 106 -15.15 11.25 17.68
CA GLY A 106 -14.00 12.13 17.60
C GLY A 106 -13.29 12.20 18.95
N ASN A 107 -11.95 12.25 18.93
CA ASN A 107 -11.21 12.63 20.13
C ASN A 107 -11.58 14.07 20.44
N ARG A 108 -12.23 14.32 21.60
CA ARG A 108 -12.68 15.63 22.11
C ARG A 108 -11.54 16.64 22.35
N ARG A 109 -10.69 16.91 21.37
CA ARG A 109 -9.70 18.01 21.36
C ARG A 109 -9.88 18.96 20.18
N MET A 110 -10.68 18.62 19.17
CA MET A 110 -11.09 19.56 18.12
C MET A 110 -12.55 19.97 18.33
N ARG A 111 -12.79 20.89 19.28
CA ARG A 111 -14.05 21.62 19.35
C ARG A 111 -14.05 22.66 18.22
N PHE A 112 -14.70 22.35 17.11
CA PHE A 112 -15.18 23.38 16.19
C PHE A 112 -16.46 23.96 16.78
N GLY A 113 -16.41 25.23 17.22
CA GLY A 113 -17.59 26.04 17.49
C GLY A 113 -18.22 25.90 18.88
N SER A 114 -18.03 26.92 19.71
CA SER A 114 -18.82 27.17 20.91
C SER A 114 -20.27 27.55 20.54
N GLY A 115 -21.14 26.55 20.45
CA GLY A 115 -22.60 26.71 20.44
C GLY A 115 -23.18 26.29 21.79
N ARG A 116 -23.68 27.26 22.55
CA ARG A 116 -24.41 27.05 23.81
C ARG A 116 -25.54 26.02 23.65
N GLY A 117 -25.62 25.12 24.63
CA GLY A 117 -26.85 24.38 24.94
C GLY A 117 -26.89 22.96 24.39
N GLN A 118 -26.25 22.01 25.07
CA GLN A 118 -26.76 20.64 25.10
C GLN A 118 -26.64 20.07 26.50
N SER A 119 -27.80 19.71 27.00
CA SER A 119 -28.11 19.14 28.31
C SER A 119 -27.27 17.90 28.64
N ASN A 120 -26.91 17.82 29.92
CA ASN A 120 -26.47 16.63 30.64
C ASN A 120 -27.47 15.46 30.47
N LYS A 121 -27.39 14.72 29.37
CA LYS A 121 -28.01 13.40 29.21
C LYS A 121 -27.02 12.48 28.52
N GLY A 122 -26.59 11.44 29.23
CA GLY A 122 -25.98 10.24 28.67
C GLY A 122 -24.52 10.35 28.28
N PHE A 123 -23.66 9.67 29.02
CA PHE A 123 -22.33 9.28 28.56
C PHE A 123 -22.49 8.36 27.31
N GLY A 124 -22.28 8.91 26.11
CA GLY A 124 -21.36 8.35 25.11
C GLY A 124 -21.76 7.13 24.25
N THR A 125 -22.97 7.07 23.67
CA THR A 125 -23.33 6.00 22.70
C THR A 125 -23.60 6.47 21.27
N GLU A 126 -23.70 7.78 21.02
CA GLU A 126 -23.95 8.30 19.68
C GLU A 126 -22.66 8.80 19.04
N ALA A 127 -22.42 8.43 17.78
CA ALA A 127 -21.28 8.91 17.01
C ALA A 127 -21.32 10.44 16.89
N THR A 128 -20.16 11.11 16.93
CA THR A 128 -20.07 12.57 16.93
C THR A 128 -19.55 13.13 15.61
N GLU A 129 -18.92 12.28 14.79
CA GLU A 129 -18.30 12.63 13.52
C GLU A 129 -18.61 11.55 12.48
N TYR A 130 -18.47 11.90 11.21
CA TYR A 130 -18.51 10.95 10.10
C TYR A 130 -17.34 11.17 9.14
N ALA A 131 -16.98 10.12 8.42
CA ALA A 131 -16.09 10.11 7.28
C ALA A 131 -16.75 9.33 6.14
N ARG A 132 -17.04 10.01 5.02
CA ARG A 132 -17.70 9.44 3.85
C ARG A 132 -16.71 9.33 2.70
N PHE A 133 -16.42 8.10 2.29
CA PHE A 133 -15.57 7.79 1.15
C PHE A 133 -16.45 7.65 -0.10
N TYR A 134 -16.02 8.29 -1.19
CA TYR A 134 -16.70 8.20 -2.49
C TYR A 134 -15.74 8.53 -3.62
N LEU A 135 -15.96 7.92 -4.79
CA LEU A 135 -15.26 8.30 -6.01
C LEU A 135 -15.94 9.53 -6.64
N ASP A 136 -15.20 10.62 -6.74
CA ASP A 136 -15.56 11.71 -7.64
C ASP A 136 -15.19 11.33 -9.07
N ARG A 137 -16.20 10.94 -9.84
CA ARG A 137 -16.03 10.48 -11.23
C ARG A 137 -15.59 11.58 -12.19
N GLN A 138 -15.85 12.86 -11.86
CA GLN A 138 -15.45 13.97 -12.74
C GLN A 138 -13.94 14.21 -12.64
N SER A 139 -13.42 14.24 -11.41
CA SER A 139 -11.99 14.44 -11.16
C SER A 139 -11.18 13.13 -11.13
N ARG A 140 -11.84 11.97 -11.15
CA ARG A 140 -11.24 10.63 -10.97
C ARG A 140 -10.43 10.52 -9.68
N LYS A 141 -10.93 11.14 -8.60
CA LYS A 141 -10.30 11.15 -7.28
C LYS A 141 -11.13 10.37 -6.28
N LEU A 142 -10.48 9.59 -5.44
CA LEU A 142 -11.12 9.07 -4.25
C LEU A 142 -11.13 10.17 -3.20
N MET A 143 -12.33 10.55 -2.77
CA MET A 143 -12.57 11.64 -1.83
C MET A 143 -13.01 11.10 -0.48
N VAL A 144 -12.65 11.82 0.58
CA VAL A 144 -13.19 11.62 1.93
C VAL A 144 -13.76 12.93 2.46
N ASP A 145 -15.05 12.90 2.74
CA ASP A 145 -15.76 13.99 3.41
C ASP A 145 -15.83 13.72 4.91
N TYR A 146 -15.34 14.67 5.70
CA TYR A 146 -15.43 14.69 7.15
C TYR A 146 -16.44 15.72 7.61
N GLY A 147 -17.18 15.40 8.66
CA GLY A 147 -18.12 16.33 9.27
C GLY A 147 -18.64 15.86 10.61
N SER A 148 -19.47 16.69 11.24
CA SER A 148 -20.13 16.35 12.50
C SER A 148 -21.34 15.44 12.28
N TYR A 149 -21.57 14.54 13.23
CA TYR A 149 -22.73 13.65 13.29
C TYR A 149 -23.45 13.81 14.65
N PRO A 150 -24.80 13.77 14.71
CA PRO A 150 -25.73 13.78 13.59
C PRO A 150 -25.59 15.07 12.78
N HIS A 151 -25.95 15.02 11.49
CA HIS A 151 -25.81 16.18 10.61
C HIS A 151 -26.60 17.35 11.24
N GLY A 152 -25.93 18.48 11.50
CA GLY A 152 -26.62 19.71 11.87
C GLY A 152 -27.55 20.17 10.75
N ALA A 153 -28.15 21.36 10.89
CA ALA A 153 -29.08 21.93 9.91
C ALA A 153 -28.52 22.05 8.47
N ARG A 154 -27.22 21.84 8.24
CA ARG A 154 -26.59 21.77 6.92
C ARG A 154 -25.88 20.43 6.74
N ARG A 155 -26.31 19.65 5.74
CA ARG A 155 -25.67 18.40 5.28
C ARG A 155 -24.37 18.64 4.47
N SER A 156 -23.64 19.70 4.78
CA SER A 156 -22.40 20.02 4.07
C SER A 156 -21.22 19.43 4.82
N ALA A 157 -20.30 18.80 4.10
CA ALA A 157 -19.06 18.32 4.68
C ALA A 157 -18.30 19.49 5.32
N GLY A 158 -17.84 19.29 6.55
CA GLY A 158 -16.99 20.29 7.22
C GLY A 158 -15.62 20.37 6.57
N ARG A 159 -15.15 19.27 5.98
CA ARG A 159 -13.88 19.19 5.25
C ARG A 159 -13.92 18.05 4.23
N SER A 160 -13.44 18.29 3.01
CA SER A 160 -13.27 17.27 1.97
C SER A 160 -11.79 17.12 1.63
N VAL A 161 -11.31 15.89 1.44
CA VAL A 161 -9.90 15.60 1.13
C VAL A 161 -9.83 14.56 0.02
N ALA A 162 -9.09 14.86 -1.05
CA ALA A 162 -8.69 13.85 -2.03
C ALA A 162 -7.58 12.98 -1.44
N ILE A 163 -7.76 11.66 -1.44
CA ILE A 163 -6.82 10.70 -0.84
C ILE A 163 -6.12 9.81 -1.87
N ALA A 164 -6.60 9.79 -3.11
CA ALA A 164 -5.91 9.20 -4.26
C ALA A 164 -6.41 9.84 -5.55
N ASP A 165 -5.52 9.91 -6.53
CA ASP A 165 -5.81 10.38 -7.89
C ASP A 165 -5.84 9.20 -8.87
N ASN A 166 -6.36 9.44 -10.08
CA ASN A 166 -6.45 8.46 -11.16
C ASN A 166 -7.18 7.16 -10.79
N VAL A 167 -8.22 7.30 -9.97
CA VAL A 167 -9.08 6.20 -9.56
C VAL A 167 -10.06 5.89 -10.67
N THR A 168 -10.07 4.63 -11.09
CA THR A 168 -10.95 4.12 -12.16
C THR A 168 -12.20 3.49 -11.59
N ASP A 169 -12.07 2.75 -10.49
CA ASP A 169 -13.20 2.11 -9.84
C ASP A 169 -12.99 2.00 -8.32
N VAL A 170 -14.09 2.03 -7.57
CA VAL A 170 -14.09 1.73 -6.14
C VAL A 170 -15.36 1.00 -5.74
N GLU A 171 -15.19 -0.12 -5.04
CA GLU A 171 -16.27 -0.90 -4.47
C GLU A 171 -16.03 -1.07 -2.96
N PHE A 172 -17.00 -0.67 -2.17
CA PHE A 172 -17.06 -0.96 -0.75
C PHE A 172 -18.04 -2.10 -0.51
N SER A 173 -17.65 -3.08 0.29
CA SER A 173 -18.53 -4.17 0.67
C SER A 173 -18.47 -4.47 2.15
N ARG A 174 -19.61 -4.82 2.74
CA ARG A 174 -19.73 -5.24 4.13
C ARG A 174 -20.41 -6.60 4.18
N SER A 175 -19.85 -7.50 4.98
CA SER A 175 -20.45 -8.82 5.24
C SER A 175 -21.09 -8.87 6.63
N ARG A 176 -22.26 -9.52 6.72
CA ARG A 176 -22.92 -9.95 7.96
C ARG A 176 -22.70 -11.45 8.12
N PHE A 177 -21.97 -11.86 9.14
CA PHE A 177 -21.84 -13.29 9.46
C PHE A 177 -22.78 -13.64 10.63
N ASN A 178 -23.83 -14.43 10.34
CA ASN A 178 -24.70 -15.12 11.31
C ASN A 178 -25.19 -14.30 12.53
N LYS A 179 -25.51 -13.01 12.38
CA LYS A 179 -26.01 -12.11 13.45
C LYS A 179 -25.11 -12.00 14.71
N ILE A 180 -23.95 -12.65 14.72
CA ILE A 180 -23.07 -12.81 15.89
C ILE A 180 -21.63 -12.37 15.56
N GLY A 181 -21.28 -12.20 14.28
CA GLY A 181 -19.92 -11.83 13.85
C GLY A 181 -19.70 -10.33 13.71
N HIS A 182 -18.52 -9.88 14.13
CA HIS A 182 -17.96 -8.57 13.83
C HIS A 182 -17.94 -8.33 12.30
N GLY A 183 -18.75 -7.38 11.81
CA GLY A 183 -18.73 -7.07 10.38
C GLY A 183 -17.43 -6.38 10.01
N SER A 184 -16.75 -6.88 8.98
CA SER A 184 -15.66 -6.16 8.32
C SER A 184 -16.22 -5.38 7.13
N VAL A 185 -15.62 -4.21 6.89
CA VAL A 185 -15.84 -3.47 5.65
C VAL A 185 -14.61 -3.64 4.80
N ARG A 186 -14.82 -4.03 3.55
CA ARG A 186 -13.80 -4.22 2.53
C ARG A 186 -13.90 -3.10 1.52
N MET A 187 -12.77 -2.69 0.99
CA MET A 187 -12.64 -1.75 -0.11
C MET A 187 -11.82 -2.45 -1.19
N LYS A 188 -12.32 -2.38 -2.42
CA LYS A 188 -11.59 -2.73 -3.64
C LYS A 188 -11.44 -1.44 -4.43
N LEU A 189 -10.21 -0.99 -4.61
CA LEU A 189 -9.86 0.24 -5.32
C LEU A 189 -9.05 -0.12 -6.55
N THR A 190 -9.42 0.40 -7.72
CA THR A 190 -8.65 0.24 -8.95
C THR A 190 -8.12 1.60 -9.39
N LEU A 191 -6.80 1.69 -9.52
CA LEU A 191 -6.07 2.88 -9.96
C LEU A 191 -5.46 2.58 -11.33
N THR A 192 -5.46 3.59 -12.21
CA THR A 192 -4.84 3.49 -13.53
C THR A 192 -3.79 4.57 -13.68
N ASP A 193 -2.55 4.17 -13.95
CA ASP A 193 -1.45 5.08 -14.22
C ASP A 193 -1.77 5.90 -15.50
N PRO A 194 -1.78 7.24 -15.44
CA PRO A 194 -2.07 8.06 -16.62
C PRO A 194 -0.95 7.97 -17.67
N ASP A 195 0.28 7.65 -17.27
CA ASP A 195 1.44 7.73 -18.16
C ASP A 195 1.56 6.49 -19.06
N ASP A 196 1.26 5.30 -18.54
CA ASP A 196 1.38 4.04 -19.27
C ASP A 196 0.13 3.17 -19.28
N GLY A 197 -0.97 3.63 -18.66
CA GLY A 197 -2.25 2.92 -18.63
C GLY A 197 -2.26 1.65 -17.79
N LYS A 198 -1.18 1.33 -17.06
CA LYS A 198 -1.16 0.15 -16.20
C LYS A 198 -2.15 0.32 -15.05
N MET A 199 -2.80 -0.79 -14.69
CA MET A 199 -3.78 -0.80 -13.62
C MET A 199 -3.26 -1.58 -12.43
N ILE A 200 -3.51 -1.05 -11.23
CA ILE A 200 -3.36 -1.79 -9.98
C ILE A 200 -4.70 -1.88 -9.29
N THR A 201 -4.93 -2.99 -8.58
CA THR A 201 -6.10 -3.15 -7.72
C THR A 201 -5.64 -3.37 -6.29
N ILE A 202 -6.06 -2.47 -5.40
CA ILE A 202 -5.79 -2.53 -3.98
C ILE A 202 -7.03 -3.06 -3.27
N MET A 203 -6.84 -4.07 -2.45
CA MET A 203 -7.88 -4.60 -1.58
C MET A 203 -7.51 -4.31 -0.13
N ALA A 204 -8.38 -3.59 0.57
CA ALA A 204 -8.23 -3.30 1.99
C ALA A 204 -9.45 -3.82 2.75
N ALA A 205 -9.25 -4.22 4.00
CA ALA A 205 -10.33 -4.59 4.89
C ALA A 205 -10.07 -4.01 6.27
N THR A 206 -11.11 -3.45 6.88
CA THR A 206 -11.06 -2.94 8.24
C THR A 206 -12.02 -3.73 9.11
N LEU A 207 -11.53 -4.14 10.28
CA LEU A 207 -12.37 -4.65 11.34
C LEU A 207 -12.95 -3.46 12.12
N MET A 208 -14.25 -3.49 12.37
CA MET A 208 -14.95 -2.42 13.09
C MET A 208 -14.89 -2.67 14.59
N ARG A 209 -15.00 -1.60 15.38
CA ARG A 209 -15.06 -1.69 16.84
C ARG A 209 -16.42 -2.27 17.28
N ASN A 210 -16.40 -2.94 18.43
CA ASN A 210 -17.56 -3.53 19.10
C ASN A 210 -18.26 -2.50 19.99
#